data_AF-A0A536RKZ9-F1
#
_entry.id   AF-A0A536RKZ9-F1
#
_cell.length_a   1.000
_cell.length_b   1.000
_cell.length_c   1.000
_cell.angle_alpha   90.00
_cell.angle_beta   90.00
_cell.angle_gamma   90.00
#
_symmetry.space_group_name_H-M   'P 1'
#
loop_
_entity.id
_entity.type
_entity.pdbx_description
1 polymer ?
#
loop_
_entity_poly.entity_id
_entity_poly.type
_entity_poly.pdbx_seq_one_letter_code
_entity_poly.pdbx_strand_id
1 'polypeptide(L)'
;MLMLSGARMAKSAGNFFRVTELEDQGFDPLAFRYLALQAKYRSPLNFSTEGLAGADRALRQLRERVADWSSQPGDEGMTARQEWDTRFRAAIADDLDLPSAMALVAELGRSAVAPSVKVALLESWDQVLGLDIRRLPANRTLPPGAAELMAQREQARAAKDFARSDQLRNELRTLGVEVSDKPLKK
;
A
#
# COMPACT_ATOMS: atom_id res chain seq x y z
N MET A 1 3.42 -20.13 -12.05
CA MET A 1 3.58 -19.74 -13.48
C MET A 1 2.95 -18.36 -13.66
N LEU A 2 3.52 -17.48 -14.47
CA LEU A 2 2.96 -16.15 -14.71
C LEU A 2 2.11 -16.14 -15.98
N MET A 3 0.88 -15.66 -15.87
CA MET A 3 -0.11 -15.63 -16.94
C MET A 3 -0.49 -14.19 -17.27
N LEU A 4 -0.73 -13.89 -18.55
CA LEU A 4 -1.29 -12.63 -19.05
C LEU A 4 -2.48 -12.96 -19.95
N SER A 5 -3.66 -12.46 -19.62
CA SER A 5 -4.89 -12.66 -20.42
C SER A 5 -5.16 -14.14 -20.78
N GLY A 6 -4.90 -15.05 -19.84
CA GLY A 6 -5.10 -16.50 -20.01
C GLY A 6 -3.97 -17.24 -20.76
N ALA A 7 -2.96 -16.53 -21.27
CA ALA A 7 -1.78 -17.14 -21.89
C ALA A 7 -0.56 -17.07 -20.95
N ARG A 8 0.33 -18.06 -21.05
CA ARG A 8 1.61 -18.02 -20.33
C ARG A 8 2.44 -16.83 -20.84
N MET A 9 3.04 -16.07 -19.93
CA MET A 9 4.03 -15.07 -20.34
C MET A 9 5.32 -15.76 -20.79
N ALA A 10 5.80 -15.40 -21.98
CA ALA A 10 7.07 -15.86 -22.50
C ALA A 10 7.69 -14.80 -23.41
N LYS A 11 9.02 -14.68 -23.37
CA LYS A 11 9.76 -13.77 -24.27
C LYS A 11 9.46 -14.05 -25.74
N SER A 12 9.35 -15.33 -26.11
CA SER A 12 9.03 -15.78 -27.47
C SER A 12 7.60 -15.46 -27.92
N ALA A 13 6.67 -15.27 -26.98
CA ALA A 13 5.29 -14.90 -27.28
C ALA A 13 5.08 -13.37 -27.29
N GLY A 14 6.12 -12.57 -27.03
CA GLY A 14 6.06 -11.11 -27.03
C GLY A 14 5.19 -10.50 -25.92
N ASN A 15 4.69 -11.31 -24.98
CA ASN A 15 3.70 -10.93 -23.97
C ASN A 15 4.34 -10.85 -22.57
N PHE A 16 5.46 -10.14 -22.45
CA PHE A 16 6.18 -9.96 -21.18
C PHE A 16 6.44 -8.48 -20.91
N PHE A 17 6.62 -8.15 -19.64
CA PHE A 17 6.99 -6.80 -19.20
C PHE A 17 8.34 -6.84 -18.47
N ARG A 18 9.18 -5.85 -18.71
CA ARG A 18 10.37 -5.61 -17.89
C ARG A 18 10.02 -4.75 -16.69
N VAL A 19 10.72 -4.93 -15.59
CA VAL A 19 10.53 -4.06 -14.41
C VAL A 19 10.80 -2.60 -14.77
N THR A 20 11.81 -2.31 -15.58
CA THR A 20 12.11 -0.96 -16.08
C THR A 20 10.95 -0.35 -16.87
N GLU A 21 10.24 -1.15 -17.68
CA GLU A 21 9.07 -0.67 -18.43
C GLU A 21 7.89 -0.34 -17.50
N LEU A 22 7.78 -1.02 -16.35
CA LEU A 22 6.78 -0.71 -15.33
C LEU A 22 7.15 0.56 -14.56
N GLU A 23 8.44 0.76 -14.28
CA GLU A 23 8.97 1.99 -13.68
C GLU A 23 8.74 3.19 -14.60
N ASP A 24 9.00 3.05 -15.90
CA ASP A 24 8.75 4.09 -16.91
C ASP A 24 7.25 4.48 -16.99
N GLN A 25 6.36 3.54 -16.68
CA GLN A 25 4.91 3.78 -16.55
C GLN A 25 4.51 4.41 -15.21
N GLY A 26 5.46 4.65 -14.31
CA GLY A 26 5.25 5.31 -13.02
C GLY A 26 4.80 4.38 -11.89
N PHE A 27 4.90 3.06 -12.08
CA PHE A 27 4.70 2.08 -11.00
C PHE A 27 5.93 2.01 -10.08
N ASP A 28 5.70 1.71 -8.81
CA ASP A 28 6.79 1.36 -7.91
C ASP A 28 7.45 0.03 -8.36
N PRO A 29 8.79 -0.07 -8.38
CA PRO A 29 9.48 -1.31 -8.72
C PRO A 29 9.03 -2.52 -7.89
N LEU A 30 8.62 -2.27 -6.63
CA LEU A 30 8.16 -3.28 -5.68
C LEU A 30 6.64 -3.53 -5.76
N ALA A 31 5.90 -2.83 -6.63
CA ALA A 31 4.48 -3.11 -6.85
C ALA A 31 4.25 -4.53 -7.39
N PHE A 32 5.10 -5.00 -8.30
CA PHE A 32 5.03 -6.39 -8.78
C PHE A 32 5.31 -7.40 -7.66
N ARG A 33 6.25 -7.07 -6.77
CA ARG A 33 6.55 -7.91 -5.59
C ARG A 33 5.31 -8.00 -4.69
N TYR A 34 4.69 -6.87 -4.38
CA TYR A 34 3.44 -6.83 -3.60
C TYR A 34 2.32 -7.66 -4.27
N LEU A 35 2.18 -7.57 -5.59
CA LEU A 35 1.23 -8.39 -6.35
C LEU A 35 1.54 -9.89 -6.21
N ALA A 36 2.81 -10.27 -6.35
CA ALA A 36 3.23 -11.67 -6.27
C ALA A 36 2.99 -12.29 -4.89
N LEU A 37 3.11 -11.50 -3.81
CA LEU A 37 2.82 -11.95 -2.45
C LEU A 37 1.34 -12.31 -2.23
N GLN A 38 0.42 -11.89 -3.11
CA GLN A 38 -1.00 -12.21 -3.02
C GLN A 38 -1.37 -13.59 -3.58
N ALA A 39 -0.41 -14.31 -4.17
CA ALA A 39 -0.60 -15.67 -4.66
C ALA A 39 0.39 -16.65 -4.01
N LYS A 40 -0.04 -17.90 -3.79
CA LYS A 40 0.89 -18.95 -3.35
C LYS A 40 1.91 -19.21 -4.47
N TYR A 41 3.18 -19.42 -4.10
CA TYR A 41 4.28 -19.59 -5.06
C TYR A 41 4.05 -20.75 -6.05
N ARG A 42 3.35 -21.80 -5.61
CA ARG A 42 2.99 -22.98 -6.42
C ARG A 42 1.76 -22.78 -7.31
N SER A 43 1.08 -21.65 -7.22
CA SER A 43 -0.12 -21.34 -8.03
C SER A 43 0.23 -20.50 -9.27
N PRO A 44 -0.58 -20.57 -10.33
CA PRO A 44 -0.51 -19.59 -11.40
C PRO A 44 -0.84 -18.18 -10.87
N LEU A 45 -0.02 -17.19 -11.21
CA LEU A 45 -0.30 -15.79 -10.95
C LEU A 45 -0.80 -15.16 -12.25
N ASN A 46 -2.05 -14.72 -12.25
CA ASN A 46 -2.62 -13.95 -13.35
C ASN A 46 -2.22 -12.49 -13.17
N PHE A 47 -1.26 -12.06 -13.97
CA PHE A 47 -0.87 -10.66 -14.03
C PHE A 47 -1.83 -9.90 -14.94
N SER A 48 -2.22 -8.72 -14.48
CA SER A 48 -2.82 -7.70 -15.32
C SER A 48 -2.30 -6.33 -14.88
N THR A 49 -2.37 -5.35 -15.78
CA THR A 49 -2.03 -3.96 -15.50
C THR A 49 -2.90 -3.38 -14.38
N GLU A 50 -4.17 -3.78 -14.30
CA GLU A 50 -5.10 -3.35 -13.27
C GLU A 50 -4.73 -3.95 -11.91
N GLY A 51 -4.36 -5.23 -11.88
CA GLY A 51 -3.88 -5.91 -10.69
C GLY A 51 -2.58 -5.30 -10.17
N LEU A 52 -1.65 -4.99 -11.07
CA LEU A 52 -0.42 -4.27 -10.74
C LEU A 52 -0.71 -2.86 -10.18
N ALA A 53 -1.61 -2.11 -10.81
CA ALA A 53 -2.00 -0.79 -10.33
C ALA A 53 -2.66 -0.84 -8.95
N GLY A 54 -3.46 -1.88 -8.67
CA GLY A 54 -4.00 -2.14 -7.34
C GLY A 54 -2.91 -2.42 -6.31
N ALA A 55 -1.92 -3.25 -6.66
CA ALA A 55 -0.79 -3.57 -5.80
C ALA A 55 0.10 -2.34 -5.51
N ASP A 56 0.37 -1.51 -6.52
CA ASP A 56 1.09 -0.25 -6.37
C ASP A 56 0.38 0.69 -5.39
N ARG A 57 -0.93 0.91 -5.55
CA ARG A 57 -1.71 1.74 -4.61
C ARG A 57 -1.68 1.18 -3.19
N ALA A 58 -1.83 -0.13 -3.03
CA ALA A 58 -1.83 -0.77 -1.72
C ALA A 58 -0.48 -0.64 -1.00
N LEU A 59 0.63 -0.81 -1.74
CA LEU A 59 1.99 -0.64 -1.22
C LEU A 59 2.25 0.81 -0.80
N ARG A 60 1.83 1.79 -1.61
CA ARG A 60 1.96 3.21 -1.25
C ARG A 60 1.20 3.55 0.03
N GLN A 61 -0.07 3.13 0.12
CA GLN A 61 -0.88 3.34 1.32
C GLN A 61 -0.28 2.66 2.56
N LEU A 62 0.34 1.48 2.41
CA LEU A 62 1.03 0.81 3.50
C LEU A 62 2.20 1.66 4.02
N ARG A 63 3.06 2.13 3.11
CA ARG A 63 4.22 2.99 3.46
C ARG A 63 3.80 4.32 4.08
N GLU A 64 2.75 4.96 3.54
CA GLU A 64 2.18 6.18 4.13
C GLU A 64 1.70 5.94 5.57
N ARG A 65 0.97 4.84 5.82
CA ARG A 65 0.54 4.49 7.18
C ARG A 65 1.71 4.22 8.11
N VAL A 66 2.74 3.51 7.64
CA VAL A 66 3.95 3.24 8.43
C VAL A 66 4.67 4.55 8.78
N ALA A 67 4.74 5.52 7.86
CA ALA A 67 5.26 6.84 8.13
C ALA A 67 4.42 7.60 9.18
N ASP A 68 3.09 7.62 9.01
CA ASP A 68 2.14 8.25 9.95
C ASP A 68 2.19 7.65 11.37
N TRP A 69 2.42 6.34 11.48
CA TRP A 69 2.54 5.65 12.77
C TRP A 69 3.91 5.85 13.40
N SER A 70 4.97 5.97 12.60
CA SER A 70 6.33 6.19 13.09
C SER A 70 6.49 7.57 13.77
N SER A 71 5.64 8.54 13.45
CA SER A 71 5.64 9.87 14.09
C SER A 71 4.85 9.94 15.40
N GLN A 72 4.21 8.85 15.83
CA GLN A 72 3.39 8.81 17.04
C GLN A 72 4.21 8.33 18.25
N PRO A 73 3.90 8.80 19.47
CA PRO A 73 4.60 8.37 20.67
C PRO A 73 4.47 6.85 20.88
N GLY A 74 5.56 6.25 21.34
CA GLY A 74 5.66 4.81 21.53
C GLY A 74 4.91 4.33 22.77
N ASP A 75 4.14 3.26 22.57
CA ASP A 75 3.60 2.42 23.65
C ASP A 75 4.16 1.00 23.52
N GLU A 76 4.42 0.34 24.65
CA GLU A 76 5.03 -0.99 24.72
C GLU A 76 3.96 -2.07 24.86
N GLY A 77 3.42 -2.54 23.73
CA GLY A 77 2.47 -3.66 23.69
C GLY A 77 3.15 -5.01 23.41
N MET A 78 3.98 -5.50 24.33
CA MET A 78 4.77 -6.74 24.13
C MET A 78 3.88 -7.97 23.84
N THR A 79 2.79 -8.16 24.58
CA THR A 79 1.88 -9.31 24.40
C THR A 79 1.24 -9.32 23.01
N ALA A 80 0.72 -8.16 22.58
CA ALA A 80 0.15 -8.03 21.23
C ALA A 80 1.23 -8.33 20.17
N ARG A 81 2.44 -7.78 20.33
CA ARG A 81 3.55 -8.06 19.40
C ARG A 81 3.79 -9.56 19.24
N GLN A 82 3.87 -10.30 20.33
CA GLN A 82 4.11 -11.74 20.28
C GLN A 82 2.98 -12.51 19.59
N GLU A 83 1.71 -12.20 19.93
CA GLU A 83 0.55 -12.85 19.33
C GLU A 83 0.52 -12.69 17.80
N TRP A 84 0.70 -11.45 17.32
CA TRP A 84 0.70 -11.15 15.89
C TRP A 84 1.88 -11.79 15.17
N ASP A 85 3.09 -11.76 15.75
CA ASP A 85 4.27 -12.38 15.16
C ASP A 85 4.13 -13.90 15.06
N THR A 86 3.54 -14.56 16.08
CA THR A 86 3.23 -15.99 16.03
C THR A 86 2.26 -16.31 14.88
N ARG A 87 1.20 -15.53 14.70
CA ARG A 87 0.25 -15.72 13.58
C ARG A 87 0.93 -15.56 12.22
N PHE A 88 1.79 -14.55 12.07
CA PHE A 88 2.55 -14.34 10.84
C PHE A 88 3.49 -15.50 10.54
N ARG A 89 4.29 -15.94 11.52
CA ARG A 89 5.20 -17.08 11.38
C ARG A 89 4.48 -18.37 11.06
N ALA A 90 3.30 -18.60 11.64
CA ALA A 90 2.47 -19.76 11.33
C ALA A 90 2.04 -19.77 9.85
N ALA A 91 1.64 -18.63 9.29
CA ALA A 91 1.31 -18.52 7.86
C ALA A 91 2.54 -18.81 6.96
N ILE A 92 3.73 -18.34 7.34
CA ILE A 92 4.96 -18.65 6.59
C ILE A 92 5.34 -20.14 6.71
N ALA A 93 5.18 -20.73 7.90
CA ALA A 93 5.47 -22.14 8.15
C ALA A 93 4.48 -23.08 7.43
N ASP A 94 3.27 -22.62 7.14
CA ASP A 94 2.30 -23.32 6.31
C ASP A 94 2.59 -23.14 4.81
N ASP A 95 3.64 -23.79 4.33
CA ASP A 95 4.00 -23.84 2.91
C ASP A 95 4.16 -22.45 2.25
N LEU A 96 4.80 -21.52 2.97
CA LEU A 96 4.98 -20.14 2.52
C LEU A 96 3.65 -19.52 2.07
N ASP A 97 2.62 -19.58 2.93
CA ASP A 97 1.32 -18.95 2.66
C ASP A 97 1.39 -17.42 2.77
N LEU A 98 2.06 -16.82 1.78
CA LEU A 98 2.19 -15.38 1.61
C LEU A 98 0.84 -14.68 1.44
N PRO A 99 -0.18 -15.24 0.76
CA PRO A 99 -1.52 -14.67 0.76
C PRO A 99 -2.08 -14.47 2.17
N SER A 100 -1.99 -15.50 3.02
CA SER A 100 -2.41 -15.40 4.42
C SER A 100 -1.55 -14.41 5.22
N ALA A 101 -0.24 -14.37 4.97
CA ALA A 101 0.65 -13.36 5.58
C ALA A 101 0.27 -11.92 5.18
N MET A 102 -0.08 -11.68 3.90
CA MET A 102 -0.53 -10.37 3.42
C MET A 102 -1.91 -10.00 3.96
N ALA A 103 -2.79 -10.98 4.22
CA ALA A 103 -4.03 -10.75 4.93
C ALA A 103 -3.78 -10.23 6.36
N LEU A 104 -2.79 -10.80 7.06
CA LEU A 104 -2.36 -10.33 8.39
C LEU A 104 -1.79 -8.91 8.36
N VAL A 105 -1.01 -8.55 7.32
CA VAL A 105 -0.54 -7.15 7.12
C VAL A 105 -1.72 -6.19 7.02
N ALA A 106 -2.74 -6.53 6.23
CA ALA A 106 -3.93 -5.70 6.07
C ALA A 106 -4.77 -5.64 7.37
N GLU A 107 -4.90 -6.76 8.07
CA GLU A 107 -5.62 -6.88 9.36
C GLU A 107 -4.93 -6.04 10.44
N LEU A 108 -3.61 -6.16 10.59
CA LEU A 108 -2.80 -5.37 11.51
C LEU A 108 -2.97 -3.87 11.23
N GLY A 109 -3.04 -3.48 9.96
CA GLY A 109 -3.25 -2.07 9.60
C GLY A 109 -4.57 -1.50 10.14
N ARG A 110 -5.62 -2.32 10.26
CA ARG A 110 -6.96 -1.93 10.75
C ARG A 110 -7.18 -2.20 12.24
N SER A 111 -6.30 -2.94 12.89
CA SER A 111 -6.47 -3.34 14.29
C SER A 111 -6.34 -2.16 15.26
N ALA A 112 -6.76 -2.37 16.51
CA ALA A 112 -6.61 -1.38 17.59
C ALA A 112 -5.21 -1.38 18.25
N VAL A 113 -4.27 -2.18 17.73
CA VAL A 113 -2.89 -2.27 18.25
C VAL A 113 -2.21 -0.90 18.21
N ALA A 114 -1.36 -0.61 19.19
CA ALA A 114 -0.62 0.64 19.26
C ALA A 114 0.22 0.87 17.99
N PRO A 115 0.28 2.12 17.46
CA PRO A 115 1.06 2.46 16.26
C PRO A 115 2.51 1.98 16.28
N SER A 116 3.22 2.16 17.41
CA SER A 116 4.60 1.70 17.61
C SER A 116 4.76 0.20 17.41
N VAL A 117 3.83 -0.59 17.96
CA VAL A 117 3.83 -2.05 17.85
C VAL A 117 3.53 -2.48 16.41
N LYS A 118 2.62 -1.80 15.71
CA LYS A 118 2.35 -2.05 14.29
C LYS A 118 3.60 -1.84 13.43
N VAL A 119 4.29 -0.72 13.63
CA VAL A 119 5.53 -0.41 12.89
C VAL A 119 6.59 -1.47 13.16
N ALA A 120 6.86 -1.79 14.43
CA ALA A 120 7.87 -2.79 14.79
C ALA A 120 7.58 -4.19 14.23
N LEU A 121 6.30 -4.59 14.18
CA LEU A 121 5.87 -5.83 13.55
C LEU A 121 6.08 -5.80 12.04
N LEU A 122 5.61 -4.75 11.38
CA LEU A 122 5.73 -4.62 9.92
C LEU A 122 7.21 -4.59 9.50
N GLU A 123 8.09 -3.93 10.24
CA GLU A 123 9.54 -3.93 9.98
C GLU A 123 10.16 -5.32 10.12
N SER A 124 9.76 -6.05 11.16
CA SER A 124 10.19 -7.43 11.36
C SER A 124 9.73 -8.32 10.20
N TRP A 125 8.47 -8.18 9.78
CA TRP A 125 7.90 -8.94 8.68
C TRP A 125 8.48 -8.54 7.33
N ASP A 126 8.91 -7.29 7.16
CA ASP A 126 9.51 -6.80 5.91
C ASP A 126 10.85 -7.48 5.59
N GLN A 127 11.51 -8.10 6.57
CA GLN A 127 12.68 -8.96 6.30
C GLN A 127 12.32 -10.18 5.44
N VAL A 128 11.06 -10.64 5.51
CA VAL A 128 10.52 -11.72 4.66
C VAL A 128 9.85 -11.11 3.43
N LEU A 129 9.01 -10.08 3.63
CA LEU A 129 8.18 -9.53 2.55
C LEU A 129 8.99 -8.70 1.55
N GLY A 130 10.06 -8.02 1.96
CA GLY A 130 10.97 -7.25 1.11
C GLY A 130 10.30 -6.12 0.34
N LEU A 131 9.34 -5.43 0.96
CA LEU A 131 8.56 -4.35 0.39
C LEU A 131 9.17 -2.97 0.64
N ASP A 132 10.25 -2.88 1.42
CA ASP A 132 10.91 -1.63 1.76
C ASP A 132 9.88 -0.64 2.34
N ILE A 133 9.24 -1.06 3.44
CA ILE A 133 8.07 -0.37 4.00
C ILE A 133 8.39 1.02 4.57
N ARG A 134 9.68 1.32 4.77
CA ARG A 134 10.15 2.65 5.21
C ARG A 134 10.50 3.57 4.04
N ARG A 135 10.53 3.07 2.80
CA ARG A 135 10.71 3.93 1.63
C ARG A 135 9.57 4.94 1.59
N LEU A 136 9.91 6.21 1.75
CA LEU A 136 8.96 7.27 1.52
C LEU A 136 8.57 7.23 0.03
N PRO A 137 7.28 7.37 -0.31
CA PRO A 137 6.89 7.50 -1.70
C PRO A 137 7.73 8.63 -2.31
N ALA A 138 8.35 8.39 -3.47
CA ALA A 138 9.09 9.44 -4.17
C ALA A 138 8.19 10.67 -4.21
N ASN A 139 8.66 11.78 -3.64
CA ASN A 139 7.89 13.01 -3.47
C ASN A 139 7.31 13.36 -4.84
N ARG A 140 6.04 13.03 -5.08
CA ARG A 140 5.29 13.63 -6.17
C ARG A 140 5.13 15.05 -5.72
N THR A 141 6.00 15.91 -6.23
CA THR A 141 5.86 17.35 -6.11
C THR A 141 4.41 17.64 -6.46
N LEU A 142 3.67 18.17 -5.50
CA LEU A 142 2.29 18.56 -5.74
C LEU A 142 2.29 19.47 -6.97
N PRO A 143 1.42 19.23 -7.96
CA PRO A 143 1.26 20.15 -9.07
C PRO A 143 1.06 21.57 -8.52
N PRO A 144 1.61 22.61 -9.17
CA PRO A 144 1.39 23.99 -8.75
C PRO A 144 -0.11 24.25 -8.52
N GLY A 145 -0.46 24.81 -7.36
CA GLY A 145 -1.85 25.06 -6.96
C GLY A 145 -2.56 23.91 -6.23
N ALA A 146 -2.06 22.67 -6.28
CA ALA A 146 -2.70 21.55 -5.57
C ALA A 146 -2.63 21.71 -4.03
N ALA A 147 -1.55 22.29 -3.50
CA ALA A 147 -1.43 22.57 -2.06
C ALA A 147 -2.47 23.61 -1.58
N GLU A 148 -2.74 24.64 -2.39
CA GLU A 148 -3.74 25.66 -2.09
C GLU A 148 -5.16 25.09 -2.13
N LEU A 149 -5.45 24.25 -3.13
CA LEU A 149 -6.74 23.56 -3.24
C LEU A 149 -6.98 22.59 -2.08
N MET A 150 -5.93 21.91 -1.59
CA MET A 150 -6.02 21.07 -0.39
C MET A 150 -6.34 21.91 0.86
N ALA A 151 -5.67 23.05 1.05
CA ALA A 151 -5.92 23.95 2.18
C ALA A 151 -7.34 24.56 2.14
N GLN A 152 -7.80 25.01 0.97
CA GLN A 152 -9.18 25.50 0.78
C GLN A 152 -10.21 24.41 1.09
N ARG A 153 -9.89 23.15 0.77
CA ARG A 153 -10.77 22.01 1.04
C ARG A 153 -10.87 21.72 2.54
N GLU A 154 -9.76 21.78 3.27
CA GLU A 154 -9.78 21.65 4.73
C GLU A 154 -10.60 22.76 5.38
N GLN A 155 -10.48 24.00 4.91
CA GLN A 155 -11.31 25.12 5.37
C GLN A 155 -12.80 24.88 5.07
N ALA A 156 -13.14 24.43 3.86
CA ALA A 156 -14.53 24.10 3.51
C ALA A 156 -15.10 22.99 4.40
N ARG A 157 -14.31 21.94 4.70
CA ARG A 157 -14.72 20.88 5.65
C ARG A 157 -14.91 21.40 7.07
N ALA A 158 -14.00 22.24 7.55
CA ALA A 158 -14.11 22.86 8.87
C ALA A 158 -15.37 23.76 8.97
N ALA A 159 -15.70 24.46 7.89
CA ALA A 159 -16.92 25.25 7.75
C ALA A 159 -18.20 24.41 7.47
N LYS A 160 -18.08 23.08 7.35
CA LYS A 160 -19.16 22.15 6.97
C LYS A 160 -19.78 22.42 5.59
N ASP A 161 -19.04 23.10 4.71
CA ASP A 161 -19.39 23.28 3.30
C ASP A 161 -18.96 22.05 2.49
N PHE A 162 -19.78 21.01 2.55
CA PHE A 162 -19.51 19.75 1.85
C PHE A 162 -19.56 19.89 0.33
N ALA A 163 -20.41 20.78 -0.20
CA ALA A 163 -20.52 21.04 -1.63
C ALA A 163 -19.21 21.62 -2.18
N ARG A 164 -18.65 22.62 -1.50
CA ARG A 164 -17.35 23.20 -1.89
C ARG A 164 -16.20 22.21 -1.71
N SER A 165 -16.22 21.40 -0.65
CA SER A 165 -15.22 20.33 -0.44
C SER A 165 -15.23 19.29 -1.57
N ASP A 166 -16.39 18.90 -2.08
CA ASP A 166 -16.49 17.95 -3.19
C ASP A 166 -16.10 18.56 -4.55
N GLN A 167 -16.39 19.84 -4.77
CA GLN A 167 -15.85 20.57 -5.94
C GLN A 167 -14.32 20.58 -5.92
N LEU A 168 -13.71 20.97 -4.81
CA LEU A 168 -12.26 21.02 -4.65
C LEU A 168 -11.61 19.62 -4.76
N ARG A 169 -12.30 18.56 -4.32
CA ARG A 169 -11.86 17.17 -4.55
C ARG A 169 -11.81 16.84 -6.04
N ASN A 170 -12.80 17.26 -6.82
CA ASN A 170 -12.81 17.01 -8.26
C ASN A 170 -11.71 17.80 -8.98
N GLU A 171 -11.46 19.06 -8.58
CA GLU A 171 -10.37 19.89 -9.09
C GLU A 171 -9.00 19.26 -8.79
N LEU A 172 -8.79 18.76 -7.57
CA LEU A 172 -7.59 18.01 -7.21
C LEU A 172 -7.44 16.74 -8.05
N ARG A 173 -8.54 16.02 -8.30
CA ARG A 173 -8.53 14.84 -9.17
C ARG A 173 -8.13 15.17 -10.60
N THR A 174 -8.57 16.32 -11.14
CA THR A 174 -8.15 16.78 -12.48
C THR A 174 -6.67 17.14 -12.55
N LEU A 175 -6.07 17.55 -11.44
CA LEU A 175 -4.62 17.77 -11.32
C LEU A 175 -3.83 16.47 -11.08
N GLY A 176 -4.50 15.31 -11.08
CA GLY A 176 -3.88 14.02 -10.82
C GLY A 176 -3.60 13.75 -9.34
N VAL A 177 -4.25 14.49 -8.43
CA VAL A 177 -4.15 14.33 -6.98
C VAL A 177 -5.42 13.67 -6.44
N GLU A 178 -5.31 12.42 -5.97
CA GLU A 178 -6.41 11.75 -5.26
C GLU A 178 -6.35 12.09 -3.76
N VAL A 179 -7.49 12.52 -3.20
CA VAL A 179 -7.62 12.89 -1.79
C VAL A 179 -8.49 11.88 -1.05
N SER A 180 -7.86 11.12 -0.15
CA SER A 180 -8.54 10.18 0.75
C SER A 180 -8.85 10.85 2.09
N ASP A 181 -10.11 10.81 2.51
CA ASP A 181 -10.53 11.39 3.79
C ASP A 181 -10.35 10.39 4.93
N LYS A 182 -9.63 10.80 5.98
CA LYS A 182 -9.79 10.22 7.31
C LYS A 182 -10.89 11.00 8.05
N PRO A 183 -11.77 10.34 8.84
CA PRO A 183 -12.75 11.06 9.65
C PRO A 183 -12.02 12.00 10.61
N LEU A 184 -12.49 13.25 10.70
CA LEU A 184 -12.01 14.24 11.65
C LEU A 184 -12.22 13.66 13.06
N LYS A 185 -11.13 13.39 13.80
CA LYS A 185 -11.23 13.11 15.23
C LYS A 185 -11.87 14.35 15.87
N LYS A 186 -13.05 14.15 16.46
CA LYS A 186 -13.70 15.14 17.33
C LYS A 186 -12.81 15.44 18.53
#